data_AF-B3P9J6-F1
#
_entry.id   AF-B3P9J6-F1
#
_cell.length_a   1.000
_cell.length_b   1.000
_cell.length_c   1.000
_cell.angle_alpha   90.00
_cell.angle_beta   90.00
_cell.angle_gamma   90.00
#
_symmetry.space_group_name_H-M   'P 1'
#
loop_
_entity.id
_entity.type
_entity.pdbx_description
1 polymer ?
#
loop_
_entity_poly.entity_id
_entity_poly.type
_entity_poly.pdbx_seq_one_letter_code
_entity_poly.pdbx_strand_id
1 'polypeptide(L)'
;MSTVFINSRKSPNVLKKQGTDQWVKLNVGGTYFLTTKTTLSRDPNSFLSRLIQEDCDLISDRDETGAYLIDRDPKYFAPVLNYLRHGKLVLDGVSEEGVLEEAEFYNVTQLIALLKECILHRDQRPHADKKRVYRVLQCREQELTQMISTLSDGWRFEQLINMQYTNYGSFDNNEFLCVVSKECGTTAGRELELNDRAKVLQQKGSRILGI
;
A
#
# COMPACT_ATOMS: atom_id res chain seq x y z
N MET A 1 -31.88 48.64 -63.99
CA MET A 1 -30.72 47.80 -63.61
C MET A 1 -30.86 47.50 -62.13
N SER A 2 -31.32 46.29 -61.80
CA SER A 2 -31.63 45.91 -60.42
C SER A 2 -30.54 44.97 -59.91
N THR A 3 -29.81 45.41 -58.89
CA THR A 3 -28.69 44.65 -58.29
C THR A 3 -29.25 43.53 -57.41
N VAL A 4 -28.81 42.30 -57.68
CA VAL A 4 -29.18 41.07 -56.97
C VAL A 4 -28.36 40.95 -55.68
N PHE A 5 -29.03 40.78 -54.54
CA PHE A 5 -28.38 40.38 -53.29
C PHE A 5 -28.14 38.87 -53.29
N ILE A 6 -26.88 38.46 -53.19
CA ILE A 6 -26.47 37.06 -53.10
C ILE A 6 -26.50 36.66 -51.62
N ASN A 7 -27.54 35.97 -51.18
CA ASN A 7 -27.64 35.45 -49.82
C ASN A 7 -26.81 34.15 -49.72
N SER A 8 -25.72 34.19 -48.95
CA SER A 8 -24.84 33.05 -48.71
C SER A 8 -25.59 31.96 -47.93
N ARG A 9 -25.70 30.77 -48.53
CA ARG A 9 -26.34 29.59 -47.94
C ARG A 9 -25.54 29.15 -46.71
N LYS A 10 -26.07 29.39 -45.52
CA LYS A 10 -25.61 28.72 -44.29
C LYS A 10 -25.91 27.23 -44.43
N SER A 11 -24.86 26.41 -44.42
CA SER A 11 -24.95 24.95 -44.34
C SER A 11 -25.74 24.53 -43.10
N PRO A 12 -26.54 23.45 -43.18
CA PRO A 12 -27.38 23.03 -42.06
C PRO A 12 -26.51 22.54 -40.89
N ASN A 13 -26.80 23.07 -39.71
CA ASN A 13 -26.29 22.59 -38.42
C ASN A 13 -26.52 21.08 -38.30
N VAL A 14 -25.47 20.29 -38.45
CA VAL A 14 -25.47 18.89 -38.03
C VAL A 14 -25.55 18.91 -36.50
N LEU A 15 -26.72 18.57 -35.97
CA LEU A 15 -26.97 18.36 -34.55
C LEU A 15 -25.94 17.35 -34.00
N LYS A 16 -24.93 17.85 -33.28
CA LYS A 16 -24.00 17.01 -32.50
C LYS A 16 -24.84 16.20 -31.50
N LYS A 17 -24.82 14.87 -31.65
CA LYS A 17 -25.38 13.90 -30.71
C LYS A 17 -24.75 14.10 -29.32
N GLN A 18 -25.44 14.79 -28.41
CA GLN A 18 -24.94 15.10 -27.05
C GLN A 18 -25.01 13.92 -26.05
N GLY A 19 -24.97 12.67 -26.51
CA GLY A 19 -25.09 11.49 -25.63
C GLY A 19 -23.80 10.72 -25.35
N THR A 20 -22.76 10.90 -26.18
CA THR A 20 -21.54 10.06 -26.15
C THR A 20 -20.25 10.84 -25.85
N ASP A 21 -20.33 12.16 -25.67
CA ASP A 21 -19.16 13.04 -25.59
C ASP A 21 -18.47 13.02 -24.21
N GLN A 22 -19.04 12.32 -23.23
CA GLN A 22 -18.53 12.25 -21.87
C GLN A 22 -17.60 11.06 -21.64
N TRP A 23 -17.78 9.95 -22.36
CA TRP A 23 -16.98 8.74 -22.20
C TRP A 23 -15.72 8.81 -23.05
N VAL A 24 -14.60 8.39 -22.46
CA VAL A 24 -13.28 8.39 -23.07
C VAL A 24 -12.69 6.99 -22.96
N LYS A 25 -12.20 6.47 -24.08
CA LYS A 25 -11.43 5.23 -24.13
C LYS A 25 -9.94 5.57 -24.16
N LEU A 26 -9.18 4.89 -23.33
CA LEU A 26 -7.72 4.95 -23.29
C LEU A 26 -7.19 3.55 -23.59
N ASN A 27 -6.15 3.46 -24.40
CA ASN A 27 -5.41 2.24 -24.65
C ASN A 27 -4.00 2.43 -24.10
N VAL A 28 -3.76 1.87 -22.91
CA VAL A 28 -2.50 2.01 -22.16
C VAL A 28 -1.70 0.73 -22.32
N GLY A 29 -0.60 0.77 -23.08
CA GLY A 29 0.26 -0.38 -23.33
C GLY A 29 -0.46 -1.62 -23.87
N GLY A 30 -1.56 -1.42 -24.62
CA GLY A 30 -2.40 -2.49 -25.18
C GLY A 30 -3.63 -2.87 -24.33
N THR A 31 -3.81 -2.31 -23.13
CA THR A 31 -4.99 -2.53 -22.29
C THR A 31 -5.97 -1.36 -22.36
N TYR A 32 -7.24 -1.67 -22.58
CA TYR A 32 -8.28 -0.67 -22.72
C TYR A 32 -8.88 -0.28 -21.37
N PHE A 33 -8.94 1.02 -21.11
CA PHE A 33 -9.62 1.64 -19.98
C PHE A 33 -10.77 2.52 -20.48
N LEU A 34 -11.91 2.41 -19.80
CA LEU A 34 -13.07 3.25 -20.05
C LEU A 34 -13.31 4.17 -18.84
N THR A 35 -13.41 5.47 -19.11
CA THR A 35 -13.62 6.49 -18.08
C THR A 35 -14.38 7.67 -18.66
N THR A 36 -14.54 8.75 -17.88
CA THR A 36 -15.20 9.97 -18.35
C THR A 36 -14.23 11.15 -18.43
N LYS A 37 -14.54 12.14 -19.27
CA LYS A 37 -13.80 13.42 -19.33
C LYS A 37 -13.70 14.07 -17.95
N THR A 38 -14.78 14.03 -17.17
CA THR A 38 -14.82 14.59 -15.80
C THR A 38 -13.77 13.98 -14.87
N THR A 39 -13.51 12.68 -15.00
CA THR A 39 -12.48 11.98 -14.23
C THR A 39 -11.08 12.44 -14.62
N LEU A 40 -10.82 12.55 -15.92
CA LEU A 40 -9.50 12.95 -16.45
C LEU A 40 -9.21 14.44 -16.21
N SER A 41 -10.23 15.29 -16.12
CA SER A 41 -10.11 16.71 -15.78
C SER A 41 -9.94 17.00 -14.29
N ARG A 42 -9.90 15.98 -13.42
CA ARG A 42 -9.88 16.21 -11.96
C ARG A 42 -8.62 16.93 -11.48
N ASP A 43 -7.49 16.67 -12.11
CA ASP A 43 -6.26 17.45 -11.93
C ASP A 43 -5.99 18.24 -13.22
N PRO A 44 -6.26 19.56 -13.24
CA PRO A 44 -6.08 20.39 -14.43
C PRO A 44 -4.66 20.38 -14.99
N ASN A 45 -3.65 20.15 -14.14
CA ASN A 45 -2.24 20.17 -14.53
C ASN A 45 -1.74 18.80 -15.04
N SER A 46 -2.56 17.77 -14.93
CA SER A 46 -2.21 16.43 -15.38
C SER A 46 -2.12 16.35 -16.90
N PHE A 47 -1.26 15.44 -17.40
CA PHE A 47 -1.23 15.06 -18.81
C PHE A 47 -2.60 14.62 -19.32
N LEU A 48 -3.33 13.85 -18.50
CA LEU A 48 -4.64 13.30 -18.86
C LEU A 48 -5.72 14.39 -19.05
N SER A 49 -5.66 15.47 -18.26
CA SER A 49 -6.54 16.62 -18.44
C SER A 49 -6.25 17.34 -19.76
N ARG A 50 -4.97 17.56 -20.09
CA ARG A 50 -4.57 18.18 -21.36
C ARG A 50 -4.92 17.31 -22.57
N LEU A 51 -4.77 15.99 -22.45
CA LEU A 51 -5.10 15.00 -23.48
C LEU A 51 -6.55 15.12 -23.96
N ILE A 52 -7.50 15.35 -23.04
CA ILE A 52 -8.93 15.48 -23.37
C ILE A 52 -9.37 16.89 -23.72
N GLN A 53 -8.55 17.90 -23.45
CA GLN A 53 -8.78 19.28 -23.88
C GLN A 53 -8.41 19.49 -25.35
N GLU A 54 -7.87 18.45 -26.02
CA GLU A 54 -7.39 18.50 -27.40
C GLU A 54 -6.43 19.68 -27.61
N ASP A 55 -5.55 19.89 -26.62
CA ASP A 55 -4.52 20.91 -26.68
C ASP A 55 -3.66 20.66 -27.93
N CYS A 56 -3.56 21.65 -28.82
CA CYS A 56 -2.97 21.48 -30.17
C CYS A 56 -1.51 20.99 -30.15
N ASP A 57 -0.83 21.12 -29.01
CA ASP A 57 0.57 20.73 -28.83
C ASP A 57 0.75 19.24 -28.44
N LEU A 58 -0.33 18.53 -28.10
CA LEU A 58 -0.30 17.10 -27.79
C LEU A 58 -0.73 16.30 -29.02
N ILE A 59 0.24 15.70 -29.71
CA ILE A 59 -0.02 14.68 -30.73
C ILE A 59 -0.63 13.47 -30.01
N SER A 60 -1.95 13.42 -29.96
CA SER A 60 -2.67 12.32 -29.32
C SER A 60 -3.04 11.29 -30.37
N ASP A 61 -2.20 10.27 -30.53
CA ASP A 61 -2.51 9.17 -31.43
C ASP A 61 -3.76 8.44 -30.92
N ARG A 62 -4.69 8.15 -31.83
CA ARG A 62 -5.88 7.36 -31.56
C ARG A 62 -5.89 6.11 -32.43
N ASP A 63 -6.33 5.00 -31.87
CA ASP A 63 -6.52 3.77 -32.64
C ASP A 63 -7.81 3.80 -33.49
N GLU A 64 -8.03 2.74 -34.26
CA GLU A 64 -9.22 2.56 -35.11
C GLU A 64 -10.54 2.62 -34.32
N THR A 65 -10.50 2.37 -33.01
CA THR A 65 -11.67 2.41 -32.12
C THR A 65 -11.91 3.80 -31.51
N GLY A 66 -11.01 4.75 -31.78
CA GLY A 66 -11.01 6.10 -31.23
C GLY A 66 -10.45 6.19 -29.81
N ALA A 67 -9.74 5.17 -29.31
CA ALA A 67 -9.10 5.22 -28.01
C ALA A 67 -7.76 5.94 -28.08
N TYR A 68 -7.46 6.77 -27.08
CA TYR A 68 -6.16 7.45 -26.99
C TYR A 68 -5.06 6.45 -26.66
N LEU A 69 -4.01 6.41 -27.47
CA LEU A 69 -2.86 5.53 -27.30
C LEU A 69 -1.89 6.15 -26.28
N ILE A 70 -1.50 5.35 -25.29
CA ILE A 70 -0.55 5.72 -24.25
C ILE A 70 0.47 4.57 -24.11
N ASP A 71 1.73 4.85 -24.45
CA ASP A 71 2.82 3.86 -24.37
C ASP A 71 3.37 3.76 -22.93
N ARG A 72 2.55 3.22 -22.03
CA ARG A 72 2.87 3.05 -20.60
C ARG A 72 2.33 1.72 -20.06
N ASP A 73 2.76 1.33 -18.87
CA ASP A 73 2.36 0.07 -18.26
C ASP A 73 0.91 0.16 -17.70
N PRO A 74 -0.04 -0.64 -18.22
CA PRO A 74 -1.42 -0.62 -17.73
C PRO A 74 -1.58 -1.09 -16.28
N LYS A 75 -0.64 -1.91 -15.77
CA LYS A 75 -0.70 -2.45 -14.40
C LYS A 75 -0.63 -1.33 -13.36
N TYR A 76 0.26 -0.37 -13.57
CA TYR A 76 0.47 0.76 -12.65
C TYR A 76 -0.44 1.95 -12.95
N PHE A 77 -1.07 1.99 -14.14
CA PHE A 77 -2.06 3.00 -14.48
C PHE A 77 -3.38 2.87 -13.70
N ALA A 78 -3.84 1.65 -13.42
CA ALA A 78 -5.14 1.42 -12.78
C ALA A 78 -5.29 2.14 -11.42
N PRO A 79 -4.29 2.11 -10.50
CA PRO A 79 -4.31 2.93 -9.28
C PRO A 79 -4.40 4.44 -9.53
N VAL A 80 -3.69 4.96 -10.54
CA VAL A 80 -3.73 6.39 -10.91
C VAL A 80 -5.14 6.78 -11.37
N LEU A 81 -5.75 5.97 -12.24
CA LEU A 81 -7.11 6.22 -12.72
C LEU A 81 -8.14 6.15 -11.58
N ASN A 82 -7.99 5.20 -10.65
CA ASN A 82 -8.86 5.08 -9.49
C ASN A 82 -8.70 6.28 -8.54
N TYR A 83 -7.48 6.76 -8.33
CA TYR A 83 -7.25 8.01 -7.60
C TYR A 83 -8.02 9.18 -8.24
N LEU A 84 -8.00 9.32 -9.56
CA LEU A 84 -8.78 10.37 -10.24
C LEU A 84 -10.31 10.16 -10.09
N ARG A 85 -10.79 8.93 -9.96
CA ARG A 85 -12.23 8.64 -9.77
C ARG A 85 -12.72 9.06 -8.38
N HIS A 86 -12.01 8.72 -7.32
CA HIS A 86 -12.51 8.86 -5.95
C HIS A 86 -11.60 9.63 -4.98
N GLY A 87 -10.39 10.01 -5.41
CA GLY A 87 -9.44 10.81 -4.60
C GLY A 87 -8.76 10.03 -3.47
N LYS A 88 -8.70 8.69 -3.57
CA LYS A 88 -8.08 7.82 -2.56
C LYS A 88 -6.98 6.98 -3.20
N LEU A 89 -5.84 6.85 -2.51
CA LEU A 89 -4.78 5.93 -2.90
C LEU A 89 -5.16 4.51 -2.47
N VAL A 90 -5.29 3.60 -3.44
CA VAL A 90 -5.58 2.17 -3.22
C VAL A 90 -4.60 1.38 -4.07
N LEU A 91 -3.81 0.51 -3.42
CA LEU A 91 -2.75 -0.27 -4.05
C LEU A 91 -3.01 -1.76 -3.78
N ASP A 92 -3.42 -2.49 -4.82
CA ASP A 92 -3.72 -3.92 -4.74
C ASP A 92 -2.73 -4.71 -5.60
N GLY A 93 -1.74 -5.34 -4.96
CA GLY A 93 -0.78 -6.23 -5.65
C GLY A 93 0.20 -5.53 -6.60
N VAL A 94 0.42 -4.22 -6.43
CA VAL A 94 1.36 -3.40 -7.20
C VAL A 94 2.35 -2.71 -6.26
N SER A 95 3.58 -2.48 -6.72
CA SER A 95 4.58 -1.73 -5.95
C SER A 95 4.26 -0.24 -5.91
N GLU A 96 4.50 0.39 -4.76
CA GLU A 96 4.36 1.83 -4.60
C GLU A 96 5.26 2.60 -5.58
N GLU A 97 6.48 2.12 -5.81
CA GLU A 97 7.45 2.74 -6.71
C GLU A 97 6.98 2.74 -8.16
N GLY A 98 6.38 1.63 -8.62
CA GLY A 98 5.88 1.56 -10.00
C GLY A 98 4.68 2.49 -10.22
N VAL A 99 3.81 2.64 -9.22
CA VAL A 99 2.71 3.62 -9.29
C VAL A 99 3.24 5.06 -9.20
N LEU A 100 4.32 5.29 -8.46
CA LEU A 100 4.96 6.60 -8.38
C LEU A 100 5.50 7.05 -9.73
N GLU A 101 6.21 6.17 -10.45
CA GLU A 101 6.70 6.44 -11.81
C GLU A 101 5.57 6.84 -12.77
N GLU A 102 4.43 6.14 -12.72
CA GLU A 102 3.25 6.52 -13.51
C GLU A 102 2.64 7.84 -13.04
N ALA A 103 2.50 8.06 -11.73
CA ALA A 103 1.95 9.31 -11.20
C ALA A 103 2.77 10.53 -11.60
N GLU A 104 4.11 10.40 -11.65
CA GLU A 104 5.03 11.42 -12.16
C GLU A 104 4.87 11.63 -13.67
N PHE A 105 4.77 10.55 -14.46
CA PHE A 105 4.52 10.64 -15.90
C PHE A 105 3.20 11.38 -16.23
N TYR A 106 2.10 11.02 -15.57
CA TYR A 106 0.80 11.68 -15.77
C TYR A 106 0.71 13.06 -15.09
N ASN A 107 1.73 13.45 -14.31
CA ASN A 107 1.81 14.68 -13.54
C ASN A 107 0.62 14.88 -12.58
N VAL A 108 0.29 13.84 -11.81
CA VAL A 108 -0.80 13.90 -10.80
C VAL A 108 -0.20 14.29 -9.45
N THR A 109 -0.01 15.59 -9.25
CA THR A 109 0.80 16.17 -8.15
C THR A 109 0.43 15.69 -6.74
N GLN A 110 -0.85 15.66 -6.41
CA GLN A 110 -1.31 15.21 -5.09
C GLN A 110 -1.09 13.72 -4.86
N LEU A 111 -1.20 12.91 -5.92
CA LEU A 111 -0.93 11.47 -5.85
C LEU A 111 0.56 11.19 -5.64
N ILE A 112 1.44 11.94 -6.32
CA ILE A 112 2.89 11.88 -6.14
C ILE A 112 3.27 12.14 -4.68
N ALA A 113 2.68 13.17 -4.07
CA ALA A 113 2.93 13.50 -2.65
C ALA A 113 2.52 12.35 -1.71
N LEU A 114 1.30 11.80 -1.90
CA LEU A 114 0.80 10.67 -1.11
C LEU A 114 1.68 9.43 -1.25
N LEU A 115 2.14 9.11 -2.45
CA LEU A 115 3.01 7.95 -2.71
C LEU A 115 4.38 8.12 -2.05
N LYS A 116 5.00 9.31 -2.16
CA LYS A 116 6.28 9.60 -1.50
C LYS A 116 6.16 9.49 0.02
N GLU A 117 5.07 10.00 0.60
CA GLU A 117 4.78 9.84 2.04
C GLU A 117 4.56 8.37 2.42
N CYS A 118 3.81 7.60 1.63
CA CYS A 118 3.60 6.17 1.88
C CYS A 118 4.90 5.36 1.85
N ILE A 119 5.75 5.58 0.84
CA ILE A 119 7.05 4.91 0.71
C ILE A 119 7.94 5.27 1.90
N LEU A 120 8.01 6.56 2.25
CA LEU A 120 8.79 7.03 3.39
C LEU A 120 8.30 6.38 4.70
N HIS A 121 7.00 6.31 4.95
CA HIS A 121 6.44 5.65 6.14
C HIS A 121 6.62 4.13 6.14
N ARG A 122 6.65 3.49 4.97
CA ARG A 122 6.96 2.07 4.85
C ARG A 122 8.42 1.81 5.22
N ASP A 123 9.34 2.63 4.74
CA ASP A 123 10.77 2.49 4.98
C ASP A 123 11.17 2.92 6.40
N GLN A 124 10.43 3.85 7.01
CA GLN A 124 10.58 4.25 8.41
C GLN A 124 9.99 3.25 9.40
N ARG A 125 9.09 2.36 8.98
CA ARG A 125 8.73 1.23 9.83
C ARG A 125 9.99 0.38 9.92
N PRO A 126 10.70 0.33 11.07
CA PRO A 126 11.71 -0.68 11.23
C PRO A 126 11.00 -1.99 10.91
N HIS A 127 11.52 -2.73 9.94
CA HIS A 127 11.21 -4.14 9.81
C HIS A 127 11.15 -4.66 11.24
N ALA A 128 10.03 -5.26 11.66
CA ALA A 128 9.90 -5.73 13.02
C ALA A 128 10.93 -6.83 13.21
N ASP A 129 12.18 -6.44 13.48
CA ASP A 129 13.24 -7.25 14.00
C ASP A 129 12.68 -7.66 15.35
N LYS A 130 11.99 -8.79 15.33
CA LYS A 130 11.53 -9.47 16.52
C LYS A 130 12.81 -9.76 17.28
N LYS A 131 13.20 -8.84 18.16
CA LYS A 131 14.41 -8.99 18.95
C LYS A 131 14.20 -10.20 19.83
N ARG A 132 14.81 -11.32 19.44
CA ARG A 132 14.74 -12.56 20.21
C ARG A 132 15.78 -12.50 21.30
N VAL A 133 15.33 -12.75 22.52
CA VAL A 133 16.22 -12.94 23.67
C VAL A 133 16.35 -14.43 23.86
N TYR A 134 17.58 -14.93 23.94
CA TYR A 134 17.87 -16.35 24.20
C TYR A 134 18.32 -16.53 25.65
N ARG A 135 17.95 -17.65 26.26
CA ARG A 135 18.52 -18.14 27.52
C ARG A 135 18.95 -19.58 27.34
N VAL A 136 20.02 -19.95 28.03
CA VAL A 136 20.49 -21.33 28.14
C VAL A 136 20.24 -21.76 29.57
N LEU A 137 19.46 -22.83 29.74
CA LEU A 137 19.10 -23.41 31.03
C LEU A 137 19.79 -24.77 31.16
N GLN A 138 20.53 -24.97 32.23
CA GLN A 138 21.15 -26.26 32.53
C GLN A 138 20.19 -27.09 33.39
N CYS A 139 20.00 -28.35 33.05
CA CYS A 139 19.16 -29.29 33.81
C CYS A 139 19.65 -30.73 33.67
N ARG A 140 19.29 -31.59 34.62
CA ARG A 140 19.49 -33.05 34.51
C ARG A 140 18.35 -33.70 33.75
N GLU A 141 18.59 -34.91 33.23
CA GLU A 141 17.56 -35.70 32.51
C GLU A 141 16.24 -35.81 33.29
N GLN A 142 16.33 -36.13 34.58
CA GLN A 142 15.17 -36.34 35.45
C GLN A 142 14.34 -35.07 35.70
N GLU A 143 14.94 -33.89 35.52
CA GLU A 143 14.33 -32.58 35.78
C GLU A 143 13.83 -31.89 34.50
N LEU A 144 14.20 -32.42 33.33
CA LEU A 144 13.96 -31.78 32.02
C LEU A 144 12.47 -31.50 31.79
N THR A 145 11.61 -32.50 32.02
CA THR A 145 10.16 -32.37 31.81
C THR A 145 9.57 -31.30 32.72
N GLN A 146 9.98 -31.26 33.98
CA GLN A 146 9.51 -30.26 34.95
C GLN A 146 10.00 -28.85 34.57
N MET A 147 11.25 -28.73 34.14
CA MET A 147 11.84 -27.46 33.73
C MET A 147 11.12 -26.89 32.49
N ILE A 148 10.87 -27.70 31.45
CA ILE A 148 10.14 -27.26 30.25
C ILE A 148 8.71 -26.87 30.60
N SER A 149 8.05 -27.64 31.47
CA SER A 149 6.65 -27.40 31.86
C SER A 149 6.46 -26.15 32.73
N THR A 150 7.52 -25.66 33.39
CA THR A 150 7.49 -24.49 34.26
C THR A 150 8.08 -23.23 33.61
N LEU A 151 8.43 -23.28 32.32
CA LEU A 151 8.87 -22.10 31.57
C LEU A 151 7.77 -21.03 31.61
N SER A 152 8.13 -19.82 32.06
CA SER A 152 7.21 -18.68 32.10
C SER A 152 6.62 -18.36 30.73
N ASP A 153 5.42 -17.77 30.70
CA ASP A 153 4.70 -17.46 29.47
C ASP A 153 5.54 -16.69 28.44
N GLY A 154 5.48 -17.15 27.19
CA GLY A 154 6.15 -16.55 26.04
C GLY A 154 7.60 -16.99 25.81
N TRP A 155 8.16 -17.88 26.62
CA TRP A 155 9.40 -18.59 26.26
C TRP A 155 9.08 -19.79 25.37
N ARG A 156 9.91 -20.00 24.34
CA ARG A 156 9.82 -21.11 23.40
C ARG A 156 11.06 -21.96 23.49
N PHE A 157 10.89 -23.27 23.47
CA PHE A 157 12.00 -24.19 23.31
C PHE A 157 12.59 -24.10 21.90
N GLU A 158 13.91 -24.02 21.79
CA GLU A 158 14.63 -23.96 20.51
C GLU A 158 15.50 -25.19 20.30
N GLN A 159 16.28 -25.60 21.31
CA GLN A 159 17.26 -26.67 21.17
C GLN A 159 17.59 -27.33 22.53
N LEU A 160 17.86 -28.63 22.51
CA LEU A 160 18.42 -29.37 23.65
C LEU A 160 19.79 -29.94 23.26
N ILE A 161 20.80 -29.67 24.06
CA ILE A 161 22.18 -30.12 23.83
C ILE A 161 22.55 -31.06 24.98
N ASN A 162 22.91 -32.30 24.63
CA ASN A 162 23.47 -33.25 25.59
C ASN A 162 24.95 -32.93 25.82
N MET A 163 25.36 -32.75 27.08
CA MET A 163 26.72 -32.39 27.48
C MET A 163 27.65 -33.58 27.73
N GLN A 164 27.30 -34.79 27.29
CA GLN A 164 28.17 -35.96 27.44
C GLN A 164 29.48 -35.82 26.64
N TYR A 165 30.55 -35.40 27.33
CA TYR A 165 31.93 -35.49 26.85
C TYR A 165 32.60 -36.66 27.57
N THR A 166 32.57 -37.85 26.96
CA THR A 166 33.42 -39.03 27.25
C THR A 166 33.77 -39.32 28.73
N ASN A 167 33.21 -40.37 29.35
CA ASN A 167 33.99 -41.54 29.84
C ASN A 167 33.19 -42.50 30.74
N TYR A 168 33.51 -43.78 30.57
CA TYR A 168 33.61 -44.82 31.59
C TYR A 168 33.11 -44.47 32.99
N GLY A 169 31.94 -45.01 33.36
CA GLY A 169 31.59 -45.29 34.75
C GLY A 169 30.94 -44.15 35.52
N SER A 170 29.74 -43.73 35.13
CA SER A 170 28.58 -43.62 36.03
C SER A 170 27.35 -43.22 35.22
N PHE A 171 26.28 -44.02 35.25
CA PHE A 171 25.09 -43.87 34.41
C PHE A 171 24.12 -42.76 34.85
N ASP A 172 24.48 -41.93 35.84
CA ASP A 172 23.50 -41.12 36.58
C ASP A 172 23.59 -39.59 36.40
N ASN A 173 24.50 -39.07 35.58
CA ASN A 173 24.68 -37.61 35.43
C ASN A 173 24.55 -37.14 33.97
N ASN A 174 23.43 -37.46 33.33
CA ASN A 174 23.09 -36.86 32.03
C ASN A 174 22.66 -35.40 32.24
N GLU A 175 23.58 -34.47 31.97
CA GLU A 175 23.33 -33.04 31.96
C GLU A 175 23.00 -32.53 30.55
N PHE A 176 22.04 -31.61 30.49
CA PHE A 176 21.57 -31.00 29.26
C PHE A 176 21.59 -29.47 29.35
N LEU A 177 21.86 -28.83 28.23
CA LEU A 177 21.61 -27.41 28.01
C LEU A 177 20.37 -27.24 27.14
N CYS A 178 19.35 -26.60 27.69
CA CYS A 178 18.12 -26.24 27.01
C CYS A 178 18.20 -24.77 26.56
N VAL A 179 18.18 -24.54 25.26
CA VAL A 179 18.11 -23.20 24.66
C VAL A 179 16.64 -22.84 24.50
N VAL A 180 16.26 -21.70 25.07
CA VAL A 180 14.92 -21.13 24.97
C VAL A 180 14.98 -19.71 24.42
N SER A 181 14.01 -19.31 23.61
CA SER A 181 13.88 -17.96 23.06
C SER A 181 12.61 -17.27 23.53
N LYS A 182 12.62 -15.94 23.57
CA LYS A 182 11.43 -15.12 23.76
C LYS A 182 11.46 -13.95 22.79
N GLU A 183 10.38 -13.76 22.04
CA GLU A 183 10.19 -12.60 21.18
C GLU A 183 9.96 -11.37 22.07
N CYS A 184 10.90 -10.42 22.06
CA CYS A 184 10.74 -9.15 22.76
C CYS A 184 10.11 -8.17 21.78
N GLY A 185 8.83 -7.84 21.99
CA GLY A 185 8.20 -6.74 21.27
C GLY A 185 8.99 -5.45 21.54
N THR A 186 9.29 -4.69 20.49
CA THR A 186 9.91 -3.37 20.61
C THR A 186 9.09 -2.52 21.58
N THR A 187 9.76 -1.90 22.54
CA THR A 187 9.17 -1.10 23.62
C THR A 187 8.29 0.06 23.12
N ALA A 188 8.43 0.44 21.85
CA ALA A 188 7.58 1.43 21.19
C ALA A 188 6.09 1.02 21.11
N GLY A 189 5.78 -0.28 20.96
CA GLY A 189 4.39 -0.76 20.95
C GLY A 189 3.77 -0.84 22.35
N ARG A 190 4.60 -1.10 23.37
CA ARG A 190 4.15 -1.21 24.76
C ARG A 190 3.79 0.13 25.39
N GLU A 191 4.53 1.21 25.09
CA GLU A 191 4.17 2.54 25.59
C GLU A 191 2.84 3.06 25.02
N LEU A 192 2.56 2.78 23.74
CA LEU A 192 1.30 3.18 23.12
C LEU A 192 0.10 2.39 23.70
N GLU A 193 0.23 1.07 23.85
CA GLU A 193 -0.83 0.23 24.44
C GLU A 193 -1.06 0.50 25.94
N LEU A 194 0.01 0.81 26.69
CA LEU A 194 -0.11 1.18 28.10
C LEU A 194 -0.77 2.56 28.26
N ASN A 195 -0.44 3.52 27.39
CA ASN A 195 -1.10 4.82 27.38
C ASN A 195 -2.58 4.73 27.01
N ASP A 196 -2.96 3.86 26.07
CA ASP A 196 -4.37 3.64 25.72
C ASP A 196 -5.14 2.95 26.85
N ARG A 197 -4.56 1.93 27.49
CA ARG A 197 -5.18 1.29 28.66
C ARG A 197 -5.32 2.24 29.85
N ALA A 198 -4.31 3.08 30.11
CA ALA A 198 -4.36 4.08 31.18
C ALA A 198 -5.44 5.14 30.91
N LYS A 199 -5.57 5.61 29.66
CA LYS A 199 -6.63 6.54 29.25
C LYS A 199 -8.03 5.94 29.40
N VAL A 200 -8.23 4.68 28.99
CA VAL A 200 -9.51 3.99 29.14
C VAL A 200 -9.90 3.79 30.61
N LEU A 201 -8.93 3.51 31.49
CA LEU A 201 -9.16 3.39 32.93
C LEU A 201 -9.49 4.73 33.59
N GLN A 202 -8.82 5.82 33.22
CA GLN A 202 -9.18 7.18 33.69
C GLN A 202 -10.59 7.56 33.24
N GLN A 203 -10.96 7.28 31.98
CA GLN A 203 -12.28 7.63 31.46
C GLN A 203 -13.41 6.81 32.10
N LYS A 204 -13.12 5.57 32.54
CA LYS A 204 -14.04 4.74 33.33
C LYS A 204 -14.11 5.18 34.80
N GLY A 205 -13.01 5.63 35.38
CA GLY A 205 -12.97 6.19 36.74
C GLY A 205 -13.76 7.49 36.87
N SER A 206 -13.66 8.40 35.90
CA SER A 206 -14.38 9.69 35.92
C SER A 206 -15.90 9.55 35.79
N ARG A 207 -16.41 8.44 35.23
CA ARG A 207 -17.85 8.17 35.16
C ARG A 207 -18.44 7.62 36.47
N ILE A 208 -17.59 7.14 37.38
CA ILE A 208 -18.02 6.55 38.66
C ILE A 208 -18.06 7.59 39.79
N LEU A 209 -17.38 8.74 39.62
CA LEU A 209 -17.31 9.82 40.62
C LEU A 209 -18.12 11.08 40.25
N GLY A 210 -18.99 11.03 39.25
CA GLY A 210 -19.90 12.12 38.93
C GLY A 210 -21.15 12.10 39.81
N ILE A 211 -21.04 12.64 41.02
CA ILE A 211 -22.13 13.34 41.72
C ILE A 211 -21.85 14.83 41.56
#